data_AF-Q9D7S0-F1
#
_entry.id   AF-Q9D7S0-F1
#
_cell.length_a   1.000
_cell.length_b   1.000
_cell.length_c   1.000
_cell.angle_alpha   90.00
_cell.angle_beta   90.00
_cell.angle_gamma   90.00
#
_symmetry.space_group_name_H-M   'P 1'
#
loop_
_entity.id
_entity.type
_entity.pdbx_description
1 polymer ?
#
loop_
_entity_poly.entity_id
_entity_poly.type
_entity_poly.pdbx_seq_one_letter_code
_entity_poly.pdbx_strand_id
1 'polypeptide(L)'
;MRGVFIAGVIAAFAITVVDSLNCTQCYTYNSTCDGQATECNEQSFSCVESSINSTLGGFLHVYQNKFCSASNCTENSTEVAFTVHLFDDQRYHFASQCCQGESCNATHSESGTQNVTDMQCMSCYGHNKTLCEEKPQKCYEGEQCVFIIAEMVNGSGRVELKGCSDISNSTCQFLSPGNTTVGEFVFKSVECTQPTEYTNSTTTIPPITNTSLTSVTRPGIKTSPASVTPQASMGTKASFTSSIFGSLLLLKLLF
;
A
#
# COMPACT_ATOMS: atom_id res chain seq x y z
N MET A 1 -36.40 -26.13 -64.15
CA MET A 1 -35.33 -26.20 -63.13
C MET A 1 -35.15 -24.82 -62.52
N ARG A 2 -35.73 -24.55 -61.35
CA ARG A 2 -35.48 -23.33 -60.56
C ARG A 2 -35.11 -23.78 -59.15
N GLY A 3 -33.82 -24.07 -58.97
CA GLY A 3 -33.26 -24.44 -57.67
C GLY A 3 -33.13 -23.20 -56.81
N VAL A 4 -33.87 -23.16 -55.70
CA VAL A 4 -33.78 -22.11 -54.69
C VAL A 4 -32.50 -22.38 -53.89
N PHE A 5 -31.50 -21.51 -54.02
CA PHE A 5 -30.31 -21.52 -53.18
C PHE A 5 -30.68 -20.92 -51.82
N ILE A 6 -30.84 -21.77 -50.80
CA ILE A 6 -30.99 -21.33 -49.41
C ILE A 6 -29.58 -21.06 -48.88
N ALA A 7 -29.15 -19.80 -48.94
CA ALA A 7 -27.92 -19.36 -48.30
C ALA A 7 -28.13 -19.34 -46.78
N GLY A 8 -27.60 -20.34 -46.09
CA GLY A 8 -27.62 -20.42 -44.63
C GLY A 8 -26.72 -19.33 -44.03
N VAL A 9 -27.34 -18.35 -43.37
CA VAL A 9 -26.63 -17.34 -42.58
C VAL A 9 -26.21 -17.98 -41.26
N ILE A 10 -24.94 -18.39 -41.14
CA ILE A 10 -24.35 -18.78 -39.85
C ILE A 10 -24.04 -17.49 -39.11
N ALA A 11 -24.99 -17.01 -38.30
CA ALA A 11 -24.72 -15.97 -37.33
C ALA A 11 -23.84 -16.56 -36.21
N ALA A 12 -22.54 -16.30 -36.26
CA ALA A 12 -21.63 -16.63 -35.18
C ALA A 12 -21.93 -15.72 -33.99
N PHE A 13 -22.71 -16.20 -33.04
CA PHE A 13 -22.86 -15.56 -31.73
C PHE A 13 -21.54 -15.72 -30.98
N ALA A 14 -20.71 -14.68 -30.98
CA ALA A 14 -19.60 -14.59 -30.05
C ALA A 14 -20.19 -14.48 -28.64
N ILE A 15 -20.32 -15.62 -27.95
CA ILE A 15 -20.58 -15.63 -26.52
C ILE A 15 -19.30 -15.09 -25.90
N THR A 16 -19.27 -13.81 -25.56
CA THR A 16 -18.24 -13.29 -24.68
C THR A 16 -18.42 -14.01 -23.36
N VAL A 17 -17.61 -15.03 -23.12
CA VAL A 17 -17.45 -15.58 -21.77
C VAL A 17 -16.86 -14.42 -20.98
N VAL A 18 -17.71 -13.73 -20.23
CA VAL A 18 -17.24 -12.79 -19.22
C VAL A 18 -16.66 -13.68 -18.14
N ASP A 19 -15.36 -13.89 -18.17
CA ASP A 19 -14.68 -14.61 -17.10
C ASP A 19 -15.05 -13.92 -15.78
N SER A 20 -15.60 -14.70 -14.86
CA SER A 20 -15.92 -14.26 -13.51
C SER A 20 -14.61 -13.85 -12.83
N LEU A 21 -14.54 -12.64 -12.27
CA LEU A 21 -13.39 -12.19 -11.50
C LEU A 21 -13.34 -12.99 -10.20
N ASN A 22 -12.22 -13.67 -9.95
CA ASN A 22 -11.98 -14.37 -8.70
C ASN A 22 -10.82 -13.70 -7.95
N CYS A 23 -11.06 -13.28 -6.71
CA CYS A 23 -10.03 -12.69 -5.86
C CYS A 23 -9.92 -13.43 -4.54
N THR A 24 -8.72 -13.54 -3.99
CA THR A 24 -8.57 -13.87 -2.57
C THR A 24 -9.20 -12.75 -1.76
N GLN A 25 -10.17 -13.08 -0.91
CA GLN A 25 -10.88 -12.13 -0.07
C GLN A 25 -10.61 -12.46 1.39
N CYS A 26 -10.00 -11.55 2.12
CA CYS A 26 -9.60 -11.76 3.51
C CYS A 26 -9.29 -10.43 4.19
N TYR A 27 -9.47 -10.41 5.50
CA TYR A 27 -9.13 -9.30 6.37
C TYR A 27 -8.46 -9.88 7.61
N THR A 28 -7.20 -9.53 7.85
CA THR A 28 -6.43 -10.09 8.95
C THR A 28 -5.65 -9.03 9.73
N TYR A 29 -5.54 -9.27 11.03
CA TYR A 29 -4.72 -8.49 11.94
C TYR A 29 -3.82 -9.44 12.73
N ASN A 30 -2.53 -9.14 12.77
CA ASN A 30 -1.46 -9.97 13.31
C ASN A 30 -1.38 -11.39 12.70
N SER A 31 -1.86 -11.55 11.47
CA SER A 31 -1.71 -12.78 10.68
C SER A 31 -1.67 -12.47 9.20
N THR A 32 -1.24 -13.43 8.39
CA THR A 32 -1.24 -13.35 6.93
C THR A 32 -2.56 -13.80 6.34
N CYS A 33 -2.88 -13.26 5.18
CA CYS A 33 -4.03 -13.65 4.39
C CYS A 33 -3.74 -14.96 3.63
N ASP A 34 -4.19 -16.08 4.19
CA ASP A 34 -4.15 -17.39 3.52
C ASP A 34 -5.57 -17.79 3.11
N GLY A 35 -5.83 -17.91 1.81
CA GLY A 35 -7.16 -18.24 1.32
C GLY A 35 -7.22 -18.52 -0.18
N GLN A 36 -8.24 -19.27 -0.59
CA GLN A 36 -8.54 -19.50 -1.99
C GLN A 36 -9.26 -18.29 -2.58
N ALA A 37 -9.04 -18.03 -3.88
CA ALA A 37 -9.79 -17.03 -4.61
C ALA A 37 -11.28 -17.42 -4.66
N THR A 38 -12.14 -16.43 -4.46
CA THR A 38 -13.59 -16.58 -4.49
C THR A 38 -14.17 -15.61 -5.51
N GLU A 39 -15.31 -15.96 -6.07
CA GLU A 39 -15.97 -15.16 -7.09
C GLU A 39 -16.40 -13.81 -6.52
N CYS A 40 -15.99 -12.74 -7.20
CA CYS A 40 -16.38 -11.38 -6.90
C CYS A 40 -17.78 -11.09 -7.41
N ASN A 41 -18.42 -10.07 -6.84
CA ASN A 41 -19.68 -9.57 -7.40
C ASN A 41 -19.48 -9.02 -8.83
N GLU A 42 -20.56 -8.97 -9.62
CA GLU A 42 -20.50 -8.56 -11.03
C GLU A 42 -19.99 -7.13 -11.27
N GLN A 43 -20.03 -6.28 -10.24
CA GLN A 43 -19.61 -4.88 -10.25
C GLN A 43 -18.12 -4.72 -9.92
N SER A 44 -17.42 -5.79 -9.59
CA SER A 44 -15.99 -5.76 -9.31
C SER A 44 -15.18 -5.92 -10.61
N PHE A 45 -14.13 -5.13 -10.74
CA PHE A 45 -13.27 -5.09 -11.93
C PHE A 45 -11.81 -5.48 -11.63
N SER A 46 -11.41 -5.45 -10.35
CA SER A 46 -10.04 -5.79 -9.98
C SER A 46 -9.92 -6.42 -8.59
N CYS A 47 -8.83 -7.16 -8.38
CA CYS A 47 -8.39 -7.61 -7.06
C CYS A 47 -7.41 -6.59 -6.49
N VAL A 48 -7.63 -6.16 -5.25
CA VAL A 48 -6.80 -5.17 -4.58
C VAL A 48 -6.28 -5.71 -3.27
N GLU A 49 -5.04 -5.41 -2.95
CA GLU A 49 -4.41 -5.67 -1.66
C GLU A 49 -4.08 -4.37 -0.94
N SER A 50 -4.08 -4.42 0.39
CA SER A 50 -3.54 -3.41 1.30
C SER A 50 -2.81 -4.09 2.44
N SER A 51 -1.68 -3.53 2.85
CA SER A 51 -0.84 -4.07 3.91
C SER A 51 -0.30 -2.95 4.81
N ILE A 52 -0.15 -3.29 6.09
CA ILE A 52 0.68 -2.53 7.03
C ILE A 52 1.61 -3.51 7.71
N ASN A 53 2.88 -3.13 7.84
CA ASN A 53 3.86 -3.82 8.64
C ASN A 53 4.58 -2.82 9.52
N SER A 54 4.46 -2.97 10.84
CA SER A 54 4.93 -1.96 11.77
C SER A 54 5.53 -2.56 13.03
N THR A 55 6.56 -1.90 13.57
CA THR A 55 7.19 -2.21 14.87
C THR A 55 6.92 -1.13 15.92
N LEU A 56 5.93 -0.26 15.66
CA LEU A 56 5.58 0.87 16.51
C LEU A 56 5.20 0.42 17.92
N GLY A 57 5.68 1.14 18.93
CA GLY A 57 5.43 0.78 20.33
C GLY A 57 6.13 -0.50 20.80
N GLY A 58 7.06 -1.04 20.01
CA GLY A 58 7.86 -2.23 20.35
C GLY A 58 7.19 -3.57 20.04
N PHE A 59 6.05 -3.57 19.33
CA PHE A 59 5.33 -4.78 18.92
C PHE A 59 5.23 -4.86 17.41
N LEU A 60 5.33 -6.08 16.87
CA LEU A 60 5.08 -6.32 15.46
C LEU A 60 3.56 -6.29 15.21
N HIS A 61 3.13 -5.34 14.39
CA HIS A 61 1.78 -5.18 13.90
C HIS A 61 1.75 -5.49 12.41
N VAL A 62 1.02 -6.53 12.03
CA VAL A 62 0.82 -6.91 10.63
C VAL A 62 -0.67 -6.79 10.31
N TYR A 63 -0.98 -6.10 9.25
CA TYR A 63 -2.33 -5.98 8.73
C TYR A 63 -2.32 -6.35 7.25
N GLN A 64 -3.29 -7.13 6.82
CA GLN A 64 -3.51 -7.42 5.41
C GLN A 64 -5.00 -7.42 5.11
N ASN A 65 -5.36 -6.81 3.98
CA ASN A 65 -6.69 -6.84 3.44
C ASN A 65 -6.61 -7.12 1.94
N LYS A 66 -7.29 -8.17 1.48
CA LYS A 66 -7.44 -8.49 0.07
C LYS A 66 -8.93 -8.49 -0.26
N PHE A 67 -9.32 -7.77 -1.31
CA PHE A 67 -10.73 -7.57 -1.64
C PHE A 67 -10.98 -7.37 -3.13
N CYS A 68 -12.22 -7.59 -3.53
CA CYS A 68 -12.71 -7.24 -4.86
C CYS A 68 -13.06 -5.74 -4.91
N SER A 69 -12.52 -5.02 -5.88
CA SER A 69 -12.75 -3.58 -6.04
C SER A 69 -13.64 -3.28 -7.25
N ALA A 70 -14.58 -2.35 -7.07
CA ALA A 70 -15.41 -1.80 -8.14
C ALA A 70 -14.66 -0.80 -9.05
N SER A 71 -13.44 -0.42 -8.67
CA SER A 71 -12.57 0.39 -9.51
C SER A 71 -11.67 -0.51 -10.35
N ASN A 72 -11.42 -0.12 -11.60
CA ASN A 72 -10.33 -0.72 -12.37
C ASN A 72 -9.01 -0.08 -11.92
N CYS A 73 -8.28 -0.76 -11.03
CA CYS A 73 -7.00 -0.24 -10.55
C CYS A 73 -5.93 -0.23 -11.65
N THR A 74 -6.08 -0.89 -12.80
CA THR A 74 -5.08 -0.78 -13.87
C THR A 74 -5.14 0.56 -14.61
N GLU A 75 -6.33 1.17 -14.69
CA GLU A 75 -6.52 2.48 -15.33
C GLU A 75 -6.33 3.63 -14.34
N ASN A 76 -6.69 3.42 -13.08
CA ASN A 76 -6.74 4.45 -12.04
C ASN A 76 -5.88 4.14 -10.81
N SER A 77 -4.87 3.26 -10.92
CA SER A 77 -4.00 2.94 -9.77
C SER A 77 -3.30 4.20 -9.29
N THR A 78 -3.60 4.56 -8.06
CA THR A 78 -2.73 5.36 -7.20
C THR A 78 -2.23 4.41 -6.13
N GLU A 79 -1.39 3.45 -6.52
CA GLU A 79 -0.64 2.68 -5.52
C GLU A 79 0.06 3.68 -4.59
N VAL A 80 -0.22 3.52 -3.29
CA VAL A 80 0.39 4.33 -2.25
C VAL A 80 1.20 3.40 -1.40
N ALA A 81 2.53 3.52 -1.51
CA ALA A 81 3.48 2.79 -0.70
C ALA A 81 4.52 3.76 -0.12
N PHE A 82 4.83 3.59 1.16
CA PHE A 82 5.91 4.29 1.84
C PHE A 82 6.25 3.62 3.16
N THR A 83 7.44 3.91 3.67
CA THR A 83 7.95 3.52 4.96
C THR A 83 8.27 4.77 5.76
N VAL A 84 7.98 4.74 7.06
CA VAL A 84 8.37 5.78 8.00
C VAL A 84 9.26 5.17 9.06
N HIS A 85 10.43 5.75 9.22
CA HIS A 85 11.45 5.42 10.21
C HIS A 85 11.36 6.39 11.40
N LEU A 86 11.31 5.81 12.59
CA LEU A 86 11.23 6.52 13.86
C LEU A 86 12.42 6.15 14.74
N PHE A 87 12.52 6.83 15.88
CA PHE A 87 13.47 6.51 16.94
C PHE A 87 13.36 5.05 17.42
N ASP A 88 14.42 4.55 18.05
CA ASP A 88 14.53 3.18 18.59
C ASP A 88 14.29 2.07 17.56
N ASP A 89 14.73 2.29 16.30
CA ASP A 89 14.57 1.37 15.16
C ASP A 89 13.10 1.00 14.86
N GLN A 90 12.14 1.80 15.33
CA GLN A 90 10.73 1.61 15.03
C GLN A 90 10.40 2.02 13.61
N ARG A 91 9.48 1.29 12.98
CA ARG A 91 9.13 1.47 11.58
C ARG A 91 7.65 1.28 11.34
N TYR A 92 7.14 1.97 10.33
CA TYR A 92 5.79 1.83 9.84
C TYR A 92 5.82 1.77 8.32
N HIS A 93 5.57 0.60 7.76
CA HIS A 93 5.43 0.39 6.34
C HIS A 93 3.95 0.30 5.98
N PHE A 94 3.54 1.09 5.00
CA PHE A 94 2.19 1.13 4.46
C PHE A 94 2.25 0.90 2.97
N ALA A 95 1.38 0.03 2.46
CA ALA A 95 1.15 -0.14 1.04
C ALA A 95 -0.33 -0.44 0.79
N SER A 96 -0.94 0.23 -0.19
CA SER A 96 -2.34 0.03 -0.55
C SER A 96 -2.56 0.29 -2.02
N GLN A 97 -3.65 -0.27 -2.54
CA GLN A 97 -4.01 -0.27 -3.97
C GLN A 97 -3.06 -1.09 -4.84
N CYS A 98 -2.37 -2.09 -4.27
CA CYS A 98 -1.61 -3.05 -5.06
C CYS A 98 -2.60 -3.91 -5.86
N CYS A 99 -2.44 -3.88 -7.17
CA CYS A 99 -3.49 -4.25 -8.10
C CYS A 99 -3.30 -5.67 -8.64
N GLN A 100 -4.37 -6.28 -9.15
CA GLN A 100 -4.36 -7.58 -9.81
C GLN A 100 -3.79 -8.73 -8.96
N GLY A 101 -3.98 -8.64 -7.63
CA GLY A 101 -3.51 -9.66 -6.69
C GLY A 101 -1.99 -9.64 -6.47
N GLU A 102 -1.30 -8.60 -6.94
CA GLU A 102 0.08 -8.34 -6.56
C GLU A 102 0.17 -8.07 -5.05
N SER A 103 1.20 -8.63 -4.43
CA SER A 103 1.44 -8.49 -2.99
C SER A 103 1.90 -7.07 -2.67
N CYS A 104 1.21 -6.40 -1.75
CA CYS A 104 1.70 -5.15 -1.16
C CYS A 104 2.89 -5.38 -0.22
N ASN A 105 3.17 -6.63 0.16
CA ASN A 105 4.31 -7.00 0.98
C ASN A 105 5.51 -7.44 0.13
N ALA A 106 5.55 -7.09 -1.16
CA ALA A 106 6.80 -7.13 -1.89
C ALA A 106 7.72 -6.17 -1.14
N THR A 107 8.58 -6.75 -0.29
CA THR A 107 9.67 -6.06 0.38
C THR A 107 10.23 -5.08 -0.63
N HIS A 108 9.94 -3.79 -0.45
CA HIS A 108 10.83 -2.76 -0.94
C HIS A 108 12.10 -3.10 -0.19
N SER A 109 12.89 -3.93 -0.85
CA SER A 109 14.00 -4.66 -0.27
C SER A 109 14.82 -3.56 0.31
N GLU A 110 15.01 -3.57 1.64
CA GLU A 110 15.80 -2.56 2.35
C GLU A 110 17.06 -2.35 1.53
N SER A 111 17.02 -1.33 0.67
CA SER A 111 17.94 -1.28 -0.46
C SER A 111 19.29 -1.02 0.17
N GLY A 112 20.23 -1.92 -0.08
CA GLY A 112 21.32 -2.24 0.83
C GLY A 112 22.05 -1.02 1.41
N THR A 113 22.52 -1.15 2.66
CA THR A 113 23.41 -0.17 3.31
C THR A 113 23.00 1.28 3.02
N GLN A 114 21.77 1.65 3.38
CA GLN A 114 21.35 3.05 3.24
C GLN A 114 22.26 3.91 4.11
N ASN A 115 22.89 4.91 3.49
CA ASN A 115 23.78 5.83 4.18
C ASN A 115 22.94 6.71 5.11
N VAL A 116 23.17 6.59 6.42
CA VAL A 116 22.61 7.51 7.41
C VAL A 116 23.25 8.87 7.20
N THR A 117 22.44 9.90 7.00
CA THR A 117 22.88 11.28 6.83
C THR A 117 22.96 12.00 8.18
N ASP A 118 23.55 13.20 8.20
CA ASP A 118 23.46 14.10 9.37
C ASP A 118 22.17 14.93 9.41
N MET A 119 21.28 14.69 8.45
CA MET A 119 19.95 15.25 8.45
C MET A 119 19.02 14.51 9.41
N GLN A 120 18.12 15.25 10.04
CA GLN A 120 17.21 14.74 11.05
C GLN A 120 15.79 15.24 10.86
N CYS A 121 14.86 14.42 11.34
CA CYS A 121 13.47 14.77 11.56
C CYS A 121 13.11 14.61 13.03
N MET A 122 12.12 15.36 13.51
CA MET A 122 11.45 14.97 14.74
C MET A 122 10.62 13.72 14.45
N SER A 123 10.73 12.72 15.33
CA SER A 123 10.02 11.46 15.19
C SER A 123 9.20 11.15 16.43
N CYS A 124 8.04 10.56 16.21
CA CYS A 124 7.11 10.26 17.29
C CYS A 124 6.03 9.28 16.82
N TYR A 125 5.41 8.60 17.78
CA TYR A 125 4.25 7.76 17.54
C TYR A 125 3.21 7.95 18.65
N GLY A 126 1.95 8.09 18.25
CA GLY A 126 0.79 8.11 19.13
C GLY A 126 -0.34 7.23 18.57
N HIS A 127 -0.97 6.44 19.44
CA HIS A 127 -2.16 5.66 19.12
C HIS A 127 -3.34 6.16 19.96
N ASN A 128 -4.43 6.57 19.29
CA ASN A 128 -5.61 7.19 19.91
C ASN A 128 -5.29 8.38 20.84
N LYS A 129 -4.13 9.01 20.67
CA LYS A 129 -3.69 10.23 21.38
C LYS A 129 -3.69 11.41 20.40
N THR A 130 -3.64 12.63 20.93
CA THR A 130 -3.56 13.85 20.11
C THR A 130 -2.15 14.40 19.96
N LEU A 131 -1.22 13.91 20.78
CA LEU A 131 0.16 14.35 20.83
C LEU A 131 1.03 13.14 21.24
N CYS A 132 2.18 13.06 20.61
CA CYS A 132 3.23 12.07 20.82
C CYS A 132 4.47 12.77 21.40
N GLU A 133 5.32 12.05 22.14
CA GLU A 133 6.59 12.60 22.62
C GLU A 133 7.63 12.54 21.49
N GLU A 134 8.18 13.70 21.13
CA GLU A 134 9.09 13.82 19.99
C GLU A 134 10.55 13.57 20.38
N LYS A 135 11.26 12.83 19.54
CA LYS A 135 12.71 12.65 19.63
C LYS A 135 13.36 12.86 18.25
N PRO A 136 14.56 13.45 18.20
CA PRO A 136 15.31 13.54 16.95
C PRO A 136 15.64 12.14 16.39
N GLN A 137 15.44 11.96 15.09
CA GLN A 137 15.78 10.76 14.33
C GLN A 137 16.63 11.14 13.13
N LYS A 138 17.76 10.45 12.93
CA LYS A 138 18.58 10.60 11.72
C LYS A 138 17.89 9.93 10.53
N CYS A 139 17.95 10.58 9.38
CA CYS A 139 17.34 10.08 8.15
C CYS A 139 18.38 9.43 7.24
N TYR A 140 17.94 8.44 6.48
CA TYR A 140 18.68 7.91 5.36
C TYR A 140 18.70 8.90 4.19
N GLU A 141 19.67 8.71 3.30
CA GLU A 141 19.77 9.50 2.07
C GLU A 141 18.51 9.36 1.20
N GLY A 142 17.92 10.49 0.82
CA GLY A 142 16.71 10.55 0.00
C GLY A 142 15.39 10.60 0.79
N GLU A 143 15.43 10.41 2.10
CA GLU A 143 14.22 10.54 2.94
C GLU A 143 13.84 12.00 3.21
N GLN A 144 12.57 12.23 3.52
CA GLN A 144 12.04 13.49 3.99
C GLN A 144 11.29 13.35 5.32
N CYS A 145 11.08 14.46 6.03
CA CYS A 145 10.28 14.43 7.24
C CYS A 145 8.80 14.33 6.90
N VAL A 146 8.08 13.51 7.63
CA VAL A 146 6.62 13.41 7.53
C VAL A 146 5.94 13.67 8.86
N PHE A 147 4.73 14.23 8.79
CA PHE A 147 3.75 14.22 9.85
C PHE A 147 2.43 13.68 9.31
N ILE A 148 2.05 12.50 9.78
CA ILE A 148 0.89 11.75 9.28
C ILE A 148 -0.09 11.50 10.42
N ILE A 149 -1.36 11.80 10.16
CA ILE A 149 -2.49 11.36 10.97
C ILE A 149 -3.40 10.52 10.07
N ALA A 150 -3.59 9.26 10.42
CA ALA A 150 -4.43 8.34 9.68
C ALA A 150 -5.35 7.54 10.61
N GLU A 151 -6.50 7.11 10.09
CA GLU A 151 -7.45 6.24 10.78
C GLU A 151 -8.11 5.32 9.74
N MET A 152 -8.76 4.25 10.18
CA MET A 152 -9.58 3.44 9.29
C MET A 152 -10.89 4.19 8.95
N VAL A 153 -11.53 3.85 7.82
CA VAL A 153 -12.80 4.45 7.37
C VAL A 153 -13.94 4.37 8.42
N ASN A 154 -13.88 3.39 9.33
CA ASN A 154 -14.83 3.27 10.44
C ASN A 154 -14.50 4.19 11.64
N GLY A 155 -13.46 5.01 11.55
CA GLY A 155 -12.97 5.91 12.61
C GLY A 155 -12.12 5.23 13.69
N SER A 156 -11.77 3.95 13.53
CA SER A 156 -10.93 3.22 14.48
C SER A 156 -9.46 3.25 14.11
N GLY A 157 -8.60 2.87 15.07
CA GLY A 157 -7.16 2.71 14.82
C GLY A 157 -6.46 4.01 14.45
N ARG A 158 -6.85 5.13 15.07
CA ARG A 158 -6.21 6.42 14.80
C ARG A 158 -4.74 6.38 15.22
N VAL A 159 -3.86 6.64 14.26
CA VAL A 159 -2.41 6.72 14.44
C VAL A 159 -1.93 8.12 14.07
N GLU A 160 -1.03 8.63 14.89
CA GLU A 160 -0.27 9.84 14.67
C GLU A 160 1.22 9.50 14.64
N LEU A 161 1.92 9.98 13.62
CA LEU A 161 3.25 9.51 13.23
C LEU A 161 4.09 10.68 12.73
N LYS A 162 5.29 10.83 13.28
CA LYS A 162 6.35 11.67 12.71
C LYS A 162 7.60 10.85 12.51
N GLY A 163 8.37 11.12 11.46
CA GLY A 163 9.62 10.41 11.20
C GLY A 163 10.24 10.78 9.85
N CYS A 164 11.31 10.06 9.51
CA CYS A 164 11.91 10.10 8.18
C CYS A 164 11.17 9.12 7.27
N SER A 165 10.92 9.47 6.01
CA SER A 165 10.16 8.61 5.10
C SER A 165 10.67 8.69 3.66
N ASP A 166 10.58 7.56 2.98
CA ASP A 166 10.81 7.40 1.54
C ASP A 166 9.59 7.80 0.67
N ILE A 167 8.52 8.35 1.29
CA ILE A 167 7.33 8.80 0.59
C ILE A 167 7.69 9.74 -0.57
N SER A 168 7.15 9.47 -1.76
CA SER A 168 7.39 10.32 -2.92
C SER A 168 6.71 11.68 -2.80
N ASN A 169 7.24 12.70 -3.48
CA ASN A 169 6.61 14.04 -3.52
C ASN A 169 5.19 14.00 -4.10
N SER A 170 4.95 13.18 -5.13
CA SER A 170 3.62 13.01 -5.72
C SER A 170 2.63 12.36 -4.75
N THR A 171 3.08 11.35 -4.01
CA THR A 171 2.26 10.68 -2.99
C THR A 171 1.95 11.65 -1.85
N CYS A 172 2.93 12.43 -1.41
CA CYS A 172 2.69 13.45 -0.39
C CYS A 172 1.63 14.47 -0.85
N GLN A 173 1.79 15.04 -2.04
CA GLN A 173 0.84 16.01 -2.62
C GLN A 173 -0.57 15.43 -2.76
N PHE A 174 -0.69 14.15 -3.12
CA PHE A 174 -1.96 13.45 -3.20
C PHE A 174 -2.66 13.32 -1.84
N LEU A 175 -1.90 13.09 -0.75
CA LEU A 175 -2.45 12.90 0.59
C LEU A 175 -2.63 14.21 1.38
N SER A 176 -1.92 15.29 1.03
CA SER A 176 -1.92 16.56 1.76
C SER A 176 -3.26 17.32 1.87
N PRO A 177 -4.25 17.21 0.95
CA PRO A 177 -5.53 17.90 1.11
C PRO A 177 -6.30 17.53 2.39
N GLY A 178 -5.97 16.39 3.00
CA GLY A 178 -6.62 15.88 4.20
C GLY A 178 -7.95 15.20 3.89
N ASN A 179 -8.33 14.25 4.75
CA ASN A 179 -9.44 13.31 4.50
C ASN A 179 -9.33 12.55 3.15
N THR A 180 -8.10 12.30 2.69
CA THR A 180 -7.86 11.49 1.49
C THR A 180 -8.00 10.01 1.86
N THR A 181 -8.89 9.29 1.17
CA THR A 181 -9.10 7.87 1.39
C THR A 181 -8.23 7.04 0.43
N VAL A 182 -7.50 6.07 0.97
CA VAL A 182 -6.73 5.08 0.21
C VAL A 182 -7.08 3.70 0.75
N GLY A 183 -7.79 2.90 -0.05
CA GLY A 183 -8.38 1.65 0.44
C GLY A 183 -9.33 1.92 1.60
N GLU A 184 -9.14 1.19 2.69
CA GLU A 184 -9.89 1.37 3.95
C GLU A 184 -9.27 2.39 4.92
N PHE A 185 -8.25 3.14 4.51
CA PHE A 185 -7.58 4.14 5.35
C PHE A 185 -7.94 5.55 4.93
N VAL A 186 -8.12 6.42 5.92
CA VAL A 186 -8.37 7.85 5.75
C VAL A 186 -7.18 8.62 6.31
N PHE A 187 -6.45 9.28 5.43
CA PHE A 187 -5.37 10.19 5.78
C PHE A 187 -5.97 11.55 6.15
N LYS A 188 -6.03 11.83 7.45
CA LYS A 188 -6.63 13.06 7.99
C LYS A 188 -5.73 14.27 7.75
N SER A 189 -4.43 14.07 7.86
CA SER A 189 -3.41 15.07 7.55
C SER A 189 -2.12 14.38 7.13
N VAL A 190 -1.45 14.91 6.11
CA VAL A 190 -0.11 14.48 5.67
C VAL A 190 0.67 15.73 5.29
N GLU A 191 1.73 15.98 6.05
CA GLU A 191 2.68 17.06 5.77
C GLU A 191 4.05 16.43 5.50
N CYS A 192 4.72 16.89 4.45
CA CYS A 192 6.10 16.50 4.16
C CYS A 192 6.99 17.74 4.11
N THR A 193 8.14 17.67 4.77
CA THR A 193 9.10 18.77 4.85
C THR A 193 10.53 18.26 4.69
N GLN A 194 11.42 19.16 4.28
CA GLN A 194 12.82 18.81 4.18
C GLN A 194 13.42 18.52 5.56
N PRO A 195 14.28 17.49 5.69
CA PRO A 195 15.07 17.25 6.88
C PRO A 195 15.97 18.44 7.24
N THR A 196 16.25 18.60 8.53
CA THR A 196 17.13 19.66 9.03
C THR A 196 18.51 19.10 9.37
N GLU A 197 19.56 19.83 9.01
CA GLU A 197 20.92 19.48 9.40
C GLU A 197 21.09 19.65 10.92
N TYR A 198 21.60 18.62 11.58
CA TYR A 198 21.83 18.67 13.02
C TYR A 198 22.96 19.65 13.34
N THR A 199 22.60 20.85 13.79
CA THR A 199 23.57 21.73 14.44
C THR A 199 23.72 21.25 15.87
N ASN A 200 24.89 20.70 16.19
CA ASN A 200 25.34 20.55 17.58
C ASN A 200 25.37 21.96 18.21
N SER A 201 24.23 22.43 18.70
CA SER A 201 24.23 23.50 19.68
C SER A 201 24.81 22.87 20.93
N THR A 202 26.11 23.07 21.12
CA THR A 202 26.86 22.77 22.33
C THR A 202 26.18 23.48 23.48
N THR A 203 25.15 22.83 24.02
CA THR A 203 24.51 23.24 25.25
C THR A 203 25.57 22.99 26.32
N THR A 204 26.13 24.06 26.85
CA THR A 204 27.17 24.03 27.86
C THR A 204 26.51 23.53 29.16
N ILE A 205 26.45 22.22 29.34
CA ILE A 205 25.85 21.62 30.52
C ILE A 205 26.90 21.61 31.66
N PRO A 206 26.63 22.23 32.82
CA PRO A 206 27.53 22.18 33.97
C PRO A 206 27.65 20.75 34.53
N PRO A 207 28.77 20.40 35.19
CA PRO A 207 29.09 19.03 35.55
C PRO A 207 28.11 18.47 36.59
N ILE A 208 27.45 17.36 36.27
CA ILE A 208 26.67 16.58 37.24
C ILE A 208 27.23 15.17 37.33
N THR A 209 27.43 14.78 38.58
CA THR A 209 28.18 13.65 39.10
C THR A 209 27.54 12.29 38.80
N ASN A 210 28.41 11.35 38.40
CA ASN A 210 28.16 9.94 38.12
C ASN A 210 27.32 9.22 39.19
N THR A 211 26.32 8.42 38.79
CA THR A 211 26.09 7.10 39.42
C THR A 211 25.42 6.10 38.47
N SER A 212 26.26 5.17 38.01
CA SER A 212 26.07 3.76 37.66
C SER A 212 24.79 3.27 36.98
N LEU A 213 24.99 2.87 35.72
CA LEU A 213 24.11 2.07 34.87
C LEU A 213 23.94 0.64 35.40
N THR A 214 22.71 0.14 35.33
CA THR A 214 22.39 -1.29 35.40
C THR A 214 22.12 -1.82 33.99
N SER A 215 22.87 -2.84 33.59
CA SER A 215 22.75 -3.53 32.31
C SER A 215 21.61 -4.54 32.35
N VAL A 216 20.76 -4.54 31.33
CA VAL A 216 19.70 -5.55 31.12
C VAL A 216 19.93 -6.24 29.78
N THR A 217 20.05 -7.56 29.84
CA THR A 217 20.48 -8.47 28.78
C THR A 217 19.34 -8.81 27.79
N ARG A 218 19.66 -8.76 26.50
CA ARG A 218 18.78 -9.02 25.34
C ARG A 218 18.60 -10.53 25.08
N PRO A 219 17.35 -11.06 24.99
CA PRO A 219 17.10 -12.41 24.51
C PRO A 219 17.04 -12.46 22.97
N GLY A 220 17.75 -13.42 22.39
CA GLY A 220 17.73 -13.71 20.96
C GLY A 220 16.47 -14.45 20.52
N ILE A 221 16.02 -14.17 19.30
CA ILE A 221 14.96 -14.92 18.61
C ILE A 221 15.51 -15.33 17.24
N LYS A 222 15.56 -16.64 17.03
CA LYS A 222 15.88 -17.30 15.76
C LYS A 222 14.57 -17.51 15.00
N THR A 223 14.51 -17.13 13.74
CA THR A 223 13.42 -17.57 12.87
C THR A 223 13.92 -17.78 11.45
N SER A 224 13.80 -19.03 10.99
CA SER A 224 14.12 -19.49 9.64
C SER A 224 13.00 -19.09 8.67
N PRO A 225 13.33 -18.56 7.47
CA PRO A 225 12.33 -18.35 6.42
C PRO A 225 12.13 -19.64 5.61
N ALA A 226 10.92 -20.20 5.67
CA ALA A 226 10.46 -21.20 4.73
C ALA A 226 9.84 -20.49 3.52
N SER A 227 10.51 -20.61 2.37
CA SER A 227 10.10 -20.06 1.07
C SER A 227 9.02 -20.95 0.45
N VAL A 228 7.81 -20.41 0.26
CA VAL A 228 6.79 -21.03 -0.61
C VAL A 228 6.21 -19.96 -1.54
N THR A 229 6.28 -20.25 -2.83
CA THR A 229 5.97 -19.35 -3.95
C THR A 229 4.45 -19.14 -4.08
N PRO A 230 3.94 -17.90 -4.07
CA PRO A 230 2.52 -17.64 -4.29
C PRO A 230 2.16 -17.79 -5.77
N GLN A 231 1.11 -18.58 -6.05
CA GLN A 231 0.54 -18.76 -7.38
C GLN A 231 -0.45 -17.60 -7.63
N ALA A 232 -0.04 -16.60 -8.41
CA ALA A 232 -0.85 -15.44 -8.77
C ALA A 232 -2.03 -15.86 -9.67
N SER A 233 -3.27 -15.63 -9.23
CA SER A 233 -4.46 -15.82 -10.08
C SER A 233 -4.78 -14.50 -10.79
N MET A 234 -4.55 -14.49 -12.10
CA MET A 234 -4.85 -13.36 -12.98
C MET A 234 -6.32 -13.40 -13.38
N GLY A 235 -6.99 -12.25 -13.37
CA GLY A 235 -8.30 -12.09 -14.00
C GLY A 235 -8.62 -10.63 -14.19
N THR A 236 -8.49 -10.13 -15.42
CA THR A 236 -8.98 -8.79 -15.78
C THR A 236 -10.29 -8.96 -16.52
N LYS A 237 -11.37 -8.34 -16.03
CA LYS A 237 -12.61 -8.21 -16.79
C LYS A 237 -12.39 -7.17 -17.88
N ALA A 238 -12.01 -7.61 -19.08
CA ALA A 238 -11.87 -6.72 -20.22
C ALA A 238 -13.24 -6.16 -20.61
N SER A 239 -13.47 -4.87 -20.36
CA SER A 239 -14.61 -4.15 -20.89
C SER A 239 -14.35 -3.83 -22.36
N PHE A 240 -14.61 -4.79 -23.24
CA PHE A 240 -14.71 -4.47 -24.66
C PHE A 240 -16.04 -3.75 -24.88
N THR A 241 -16.00 -2.42 -24.94
CA THR A 241 -17.03 -1.69 -25.68
C THR A 241 -16.97 -2.21 -27.11
N SER A 242 -17.91 -3.07 -27.47
CA SER A 242 -18.06 -3.65 -28.79
C SER A 242 -18.17 -2.51 -29.80
N SER A 243 -17.05 -2.24 -30.44
CA SER A 243 -16.92 -1.21 -31.44
C SER A 243 -17.76 -1.62 -32.65
N ILE A 244 -18.86 -0.91 -32.87
CA ILE A 244 -19.86 -1.13 -33.93
C ILE A 244 -19.27 -0.74 -35.31
N PHE A 245 -18.05 -1.17 -35.63
CA PHE A 245 -17.46 -1.03 -36.97
C PHE A 245 -17.60 -2.29 -37.83
N GLY A 246 -18.02 -3.42 -37.25
CA GLY A 246 -18.27 -4.66 -38.01
C GLY A 246 -19.49 -4.57 -38.94
N SER A 247 -20.51 -3.77 -38.59
CA SER A 247 -21.76 -3.69 -39.37
C SER A 247 -21.64 -2.80 -40.61
N LEU A 248 -20.71 -1.84 -40.63
CA LEU A 248 -20.53 -0.95 -41.79
C LEU A 248 -19.78 -1.61 -42.95
N LEU A 249 -18.94 -2.60 -42.68
CA LEU A 249 -18.23 -3.35 -43.72
C LEU A 249 -19.18 -4.28 -44.51
N LEU A 250 -20.24 -4.80 -43.88
CA LEU A 250 -21.23 -5.64 -44.56
C LEU A 250 -22.19 -4.81 -45.43
N LEU A 251 -22.49 -3.55 -45.08
CA LEU A 251 -23.40 -2.72 -45.88
C LEU A 251 -22.77 -2.19 -47.17
N LYS A 252 -21.44 -2.08 -47.25
CA LYS A 252 -20.73 -1.69 -48.48
C LYS A 252 -20.56 -2.83 -49.49
N LEU A 253 -20.91 -4.07 -49.16
CA LEU A 253 -20.89 -5.20 -50.09
C LEU A 253 -22.26 -5.50 -50.71
N LEU A 254 -23.29 -4.73 -50.34
CA LEU A 254 -24.67 -4.90 -50.86
C LEU A 254 -25.18 -3.74 -51.70
N PHE A 255 -24.32 -2.77 -52.04
CA PHE A 255 -24.55 -1.74 -53.05
C PHE A 255 -23.29 -1.58 -53.91
#